data_AF-A0A927RVC0-F1
#
_entry.id   AF-A0A927RVC0-F1
#
_cell.length_a   1.000
_cell.length_b   1.000
_cell.length_c   1.000
_cell.angle_alpha   90.00
_cell.angle_beta   90.00
_cell.angle_gamma   90.00
#
_symmetry.space_group_name_H-M   'P 1'
#
loop_
_entity.id
_entity.type
_entity.pdbx_description
1 polymer ?
#
loop_
_entity_poly.entity_id
_entity_poly.type
_entity_poly.pdbx_seq_one_letter_code
_entity_poly.pdbx_strand_id
1 'polypeptide(L)'
;MKTIAINSKNHTIELPSKKYAAAASKFGTEEYKTLQQARRDYPTYRVTTSTRKPRKIEFAGLTYSYMEKYIAAHDDEEQSIMKEYMDLRAMTDAAEELLAESASYQEMKDWFLDTFPAVVEYHEKRAAALEKSRKNKEEKRTARAQKQKEDQRTALLKGVA
;
A
#
# COMPACT_ATOMS: atom_id res chain seq x y z
N MET A 1 22.43 1.20 13.50
CA MET A 1 22.90 1.02 12.11
C MET A 1 21.95 0.09 11.39
N LYS A 2 21.66 0.32 10.10
CA LYS A 2 20.82 -0.60 9.30
C LYS A 2 21.73 -1.67 8.68
N THR A 3 21.42 -2.94 8.92
CA THR A 3 22.21 -4.10 8.46
C THR A 3 21.63 -4.70 7.18
N ILE A 4 22.47 -5.40 6.42
CA ILE A 4 22.07 -6.20 5.25
C ILE A 4 21.46 -7.52 5.75
N ALA A 5 20.39 -8.00 5.11
CA ALA A 5 19.78 -9.28 5.45
C ALA A 5 20.10 -10.37 4.42
N ILE A 6 20.30 -11.61 4.87
CA ILE A 6 20.50 -12.77 3.99
C ILE A 6 19.20 -13.56 3.94
N ASN A 7 18.63 -13.70 2.74
CA ASN A 7 17.43 -14.50 2.50
C ASN A 7 17.82 -15.79 1.79
N SER A 8 18.00 -16.85 2.58
CA SER A 8 18.41 -18.16 2.08
C SER A 8 17.37 -18.84 1.19
N LYS A 9 16.07 -18.58 1.41
CA LYS A 9 14.99 -19.17 0.59
C LYS A 9 15.00 -18.64 -0.85
N ASN A 10 15.25 -17.34 -0.99
CA ASN A 10 15.25 -16.67 -2.29
C ASN A 10 16.65 -16.54 -2.91
N HIS A 11 17.69 -17.02 -2.21
CA HIS A 11 19.10 -16.81 -2.57
C HIS A 11 19.41 -15.33 -2.85
N THR A 12 19.02 -14.44 -1.93
CA THR A 12 19.24 -13.00 -2.07
C THR A 12 19.92 -12.34 -0.88
N ILE A 13 20.77 -11.36 -1.19
CA ILE A 13 21.35 -10.40 -0.24
C ILE A 13 20.48 -9.14 -0.29
N GLU A 14 19.72 -8.86 0.76
CA GLU A 14 18.73 -7.80 0.81
C GLU A 14 19.29 -6.52 1.46
N LEU A 15 19.46 -5.48 0.65
CA LEU A 15 19.88 -4.16 1.12
C LEU A 15 18.69 -3.44 1.80
N PRO A 16 18.89 -2.78 2.95
CA PRO A 16 17.79 -2.28 3.78
C PRO A 16 17.07 -1.04 3.22
N SER A 17 17.64 -0.34 2.23
CA SER A 17 16.99 0.82 1.59
C SER A 17 17.70 1.26 0.30
N LYS A 18 17.02 2.09 -0.51
CA LYS A 18 17.63 2.75 -1.68
C LYS A 18 18.84 3.62 -1.33
N LYS A 19 18.79 4.34 -0.20
CA LYS A 19 19.92 5.16 0.28
C LYS A 19 21.13 4.30 0.61
N TYR A 20 20.90 3.15 1.26
CA TYR A 20 21.95 2.18 1.53
C TYR A 20 22.54 1.62 0.23
N ALA A 21 21.70 1.24 -0.74
CA ALA A 21 22.17 0.77 -2.04
C ALA A 21 23.02 1.81 -2.77
N ALA A 22 22.63 3.09 -2.73
CA ALA A 22 23.41 4.18 -3.31
C ALA A 22 24.77 4.37 -2.62
N ALA A 23 24.83 4.22 -1.29
CA ALA A 23 26.09 4.23 -0.54
C ALA A 23 26.96 3.02 -0.88
N ALA A 24 26.37 1.82 -0.89
CA ALA A 24 27.07 0.57 -1.21
C ALA A 24 27.58 0.49 -2.65
N SER A 25 27.07 1.31 -3.58
CA SER A 25 27.62 1.46 -4.93
C SER A 25 28.86 2.36 -4.99
N LYS A 26 29.18 3.10 -3.92
CA LYS A 26 30.37 3.95 -3.84
C LYS A 26 31.52 3.18 -3.20
N PHE A 27 32.58 2.99 -3.97
CA PHE A 27 33.79 2.31 -3.51
C PHE A 27 34.36 2.97 -2.24
N GLY A 28 34.82 2.15 -1.29
CA GLY A 28 35.45 2.62 -0.05
C GLY A 28 34.49 3.02 1.08
N THR A 29 33.18 3.11 0.82
CA THR A 29 32.19 3.33 1.89
C THR A 29 32.05 2.10 2.80
N GLU A 30 31.60 2.31 4.02
CA GLU A 30 31.33 1.22 4.97
C GLU A 30 30.24 0.27 4.45
N GLU A 31 29.22 0.82 3.79
CA GLU A 31 28.15 0.04 3.16
C GLU A 31 28.68 -0.81 1.99
N TYR A 32 29.62 -0.29 1.21
CA TYR A 32 30.29 -1.05 0.15
C TYR A 32 31.09 -2.21 0.73
N LYS A 33 31.93 -1.95 1.74
CA LYS A 33 32.74 -3.00 2.38
C LYS A 33 31.87 -4.13 2.93
N THR A 34 30.78 -3.77 3.61
CA THR A 34 29.80 -4.72 4.15
C THR A 34 29.15 -5.54 3.03
N LEU A 35 28.77 -4.92 1.91
CA LEU A 35 28.19 -5.63 0.77
C LEU A 35 29.20 -6.55 0.08
N GLN A 36 30.46 -6.14 -0.05
CA GLN A 36 31.49 -6.99 -0.65
C GLN A 36 31.77 -8.21 0.22
N GLN A 37 31.81 -8.06 1.55
CA GLN A 37 31.94 -9.21 2.45
C GLN A 37 30.78 -10.20 2.25
N ALA A 38 29.54 -9.72 2.24
CA ALA A 38 28.38 -10.56 1.99
C ALA A 38 28.42 -11.25 0.61
N ARG A 39 28.92 -10.59 -0.44
CA ARG A 39 29.09 -11.21 -1.77
C ARG A 39 30.16 -12.31 -1.80
N ARG A 40 31.21 -12.17 -0.98
CA ARG A 40 32.26 -13.20 -0.84
C ARG A 40 31.73 -14.43 -0.11
N ASP A 41 30.95 -14.22 0.94
CA ASP A 41 30.37 -15.30 1.74
C ASP A 41 29.21 -16.00 1.00
N TYR A 42 28.49 -15.28 0.14
CA TYR A 42 27.34 -15.77 -0.62
C TYR A 42 27.47 -15.48 -2.14
N PRO A 43 28.42 -16.12 -2.84
CA PRO A 43 28.75 -15.79 -4.23
C PRO A 43 27.63 -16.09 -5.24
N THR A 44 26.74 -17.03 -4.91
CA THR A 44 25.60 -17.41 -5.76
C THR A 44 24.35 -16.54 -5.51
N TYR A 45 24.38 -15.68 -4.49
CA TYR A 45 23.19 -14.93 -4.08
C TYR A 45 23.08 -13.63 -4.88
N ARG A 46 21.86 -13.30 -5.30
CA ARG A 46 21.60 -12.04 -6.00
C ARG A 46 21.39 -10.90 -5.01
N VAL A 47 21.99 -9.75 -5.28
CA VAL A 47 21.74 -8.54 -4.46
C VAL A 47 20.40 -7.92 -4.86
N THR A 48 19.53 -7.71 -3.89
CA THR A 48 18.24 -7.02 -4.07
C THR A 48 18.16 -5.84 -3.11
N THR A 49 17.43 -4.80 -3.49
CA THR A 49 17.11 -3.72 -2.55
C THR A 49 15.74 -4.00 -1.98
N SER A 50 15.63 -4.05 -0.65
CA SER A 50 14.34 -4.13 0.02
C SER A 50 13.54 -2.87 -0.33
N THR A 51 12.53 -3.05 -1.17
CA THR A 51 11.45 -2.09 -1.30
C THR A 51 10.41 -2.53 -0.28
N ARG A 52 10.28 -1.76 0.80
CA ARG A 52 9.08 -1.88 1.64
C ARG A 52 7.90 -1.73 0.70
N LYS A 53 7.04 -2.74 0.63
CA LYS A 53 5.77 -2.60 -0.09
C LYS A 53 5.10 -1.35 0.48
N PRO A 54 4.63 -0.42 -0.36
CA PRO A 54 3.88 0.71 0.16
C PRO A 54 2.75 0.15 1.01
N ARG A 55 2.61 0.67 2.25
CA ARG A 55 1.47 0.29 3.09
C ARG A 55 0.22 0.59 2.28
N LYS A 56 -0.69 -0.37 2.18
CA LYS A 56 -1.99 -0.14 1.55
C LYS A 56 -2.71 0.88 2.43
N ILE A 57 -2.87 2.10 1.95
CA ILE A 57 -3.64 3.13 2.65
C ILE A 57 -5.08 2.91 2.26
N GLU A 58 -5.81 2.19 3.10
CA GLU A 58 -7.25 2.04 2.97
C GLU A 58 -7.92 3.35 3.38
N PHE A 59 -8.87 3.82 2.57
CA PHE A 59 -9.58 5.08 2.78
C PHE A 59 -8.68 6.33 2.77
N ALA A 60 -7.72 6.42 1.85
CA ALA A 60 -6.81 7.57 1.73
C ALA A 60 -7.51 8.94 1.51
N GLY A 61 -8.82 8.97 1.23
CA GLY A 61 -9.62 10.18 1.06
C GLY A 61 -10.58 10.50 2.21
N LEU A 62 -10.56 9.72 3.29
CA LEU A 62 -11.46 9.88 4.44
C LEU A 62 -10.93 10.97 5.39
N THR A 63 -10.99 12.23 4.98
CA THR A 63 -10.55 13.38 5.80
C THR A 63 -11.64 13.80 6.80
N TYR A 64 -11.29 14.60 7.82
CA TYR A 64 -12.30 15.20 8.72
C TYR A 64 -13.38 15.96 7.94
N SER A 65 -13.00 16.75 6.95
CA SER A 65 -13.95 17.45 6.09
C SER A 65 -14.87 16.51 5.31
N TYR A 66 -14.40 15.31 4.94
CA TYR A 66 -15.27 14.30 4.34
C TYR A 66 -16.23 13.72 5.38
N MET A 67 -15.74 13.36 6.58
CA MET A 67 -16.57 12.82 7.67
C MET A 67 -17.69 13.79 8.03
N GLU A 68 -17.37 15.07 8.23
CA GLU A 68 -18.35 16.13 8.56
C GLU A 68 -19.42 16.27 7.48
N LYS A 69 -19.04 16.33 6.21
CA LYS A 69 -19.99 16.41 5.10
C LYS A 69 -20.87 15.16 5.01
N TYR A 70 -20.30 14.00 5.28
CA TYR A 70 -21.03 12.74 5.23
C TYR A 70 -22.04 12.66 6.38
N ILE A 71 -21.62 12.97 7.61
CA ILE A 71 -22.48 13.04 8.79
C ILE A 71 -23.60 14.04 8.52
N ALA A 72 -23.31 15.28 8.13
CA ALA A 72 -24.34 16.30 7.89
C ALA A 72 -25.42 15.89 6.86
N ALA A 73 -25.12 14.96 5.95
CA ALA A 73 -26.06 14.44 4.96
C ALA A 73 -26.79 13.16 5.40
N HIS A 74 -26.32 12.45 6.44
CA HIS A 74 -26.82 11.15 6.88
C HIS A 74 -27.17 11.12 8.38
N ASP A 75 -27.07 12.25 9.07
CA ASP A 75 -27.46 12.40 10.47
C ASP A 75 -28.98 12.35 10.64
N ASP A 76 -29.42 12.19 11.88
CA ASP A 76 -30.82 12.36 12.24
C ASP A 76 -31.23 13.84 12.32
N GLU A 77 -32.53 14.09 12.48
CA GLU A 77 -33.06 15.45 12.60
C GLU A 77 -32.51 16.22 13.81
N GLU A 78 -32.08 15.50 14.86
CA GLU A 78 -31.52 16.07 16.08
C GLU A 78 -30.01 16.35 15.99
N GLN A 79 -29.38 15.98 14.88
CA GLN A 79 -27.93 16.03 14.65
C GLN A 79 -27.14 15.32 15.75
N SER A 80 -27.64 14.18 16.20
CA SER A 80 -27.06 13.44 17.32
C SER A 80 -25.65 12.92 17.00
N ILE A 81 -25.43 12.46 15.78
CA ILE A 81 -24.14 11.90 15.34
C ILE A 81 -23.11 13.02 15.17
N MET A 82 -23.52 14.18 14.67
CA MET A 82 -22.64 15.35 14.58
C MET A 82 -22.22 15.85 15.96
N LYS A 83 -23.13 15.86 16.94
CA LYS A 83 -22.81 16.22 18.33
C LYS A 83 -21.78 15.28 18.92
N GLU A 84 -21.97 13.97 18.78
CA GLU A 84 -21.01 12.95 19.23
C GLU A 84 -19.65 13.12 18.54
N TYR A 85 -19.64 13.35 17.22
CA TYR A 85 -18.41 13.61 16.47
C TYR A 85 -17.64 14.83 16.98
N MET A 86 -18.34 15.94 17.28
CA MET A 86 -17.71 17.16 17.79
C MET A 86 -17.18 16.98 19.22
N ASP A 87 -17.88 16.20 20.04
CA ASP A 87 -17.44 15.86 21.39
C ASP A 87 -16.15 15.01 21.38
N LEU A 88 -16.11 13.96 20.54
CA LEU A 88 -14.90 13.14 20.35
C LEU A 88 -13.72 13.96 19.79
N ARG A 89 -14.00 15.00 19.00
CA ARG A 89 -13.00 15.94 18.48
C ARG A 89 -12.54 16.96 19.52
N ALA A 90 -13.11 16.96 20.72
CA ALA A 90 -12.92 17.97 21.76
C ALA A 90 -13.16 19.39 21.22
N MET A 91 -14.20 19.56 20.39
CA MET A 91 -14.59 20.83 19.77
C MET A 91 -15.86 21.44 20.39
N THR A 92 -16.27 20.94 21.56
CA THR A 92 -17.40 21.46 22.33
C THR A 92 -16.90 22.37 23.46
N ASP A 93 -17.72 23.34 23.87
CA ASP A 93 -17.39 24.23 24.99
C ASP A 93 -17.09 23.43 26.28
N ALA A 94 -17.83 22.34 26.50
CA ALA A 94 -17.61 21.42 27.61
C ALA A 94 -16.25 20.70 27.55
N ALA A 95 -15.79 20.32 26.35
CA ALA A 95 -14.49 19.70 26.17
C ALA A 95 -13.34 20.68 26.44
N GLU A 96 -13.52 21.96 26.08
CA GLU A 96 -12.57 23.03 26.41
C GLU A 96 -12.50 23.28 27.93
N GLU A 97 -13.65 23.38 28.60
CA GLU A 97 -13.74 23.57 30.05
C GLU A 97 -13.10 22.42 30.84
N LEU A 98 -13.23 21.18 30.35
CA LEU A 98 -12.71 19.97 30.98
C LEU A 98 -11.31 19.57 30.53
N LEU A 99 -10.66 20.36 29.65
CA LEU A 99 -9.34 20.06 29.07
C LEU A 99 -9.30 18.67 28.42
N ALA A 100 -10.39 18.26 27.75
CA ALA A 100 -10.48 16.97 27.11
C ALA A 100 -9.52 16.88 25.91
N GLU A 101 -8.86 15.73 25.76
CA GLU A 101 -7.99 15.47 24.61
C GLU A 101 -8.83 15.01 23.42
N SER A 102 -8.57 15.58 22.24
CA SER A 102 -9.24 15.13 21.02
C SER A 102 -8.83 13.69 20.69
N ALA A 103 -9.79 12.85 20.32
CA ALA A 103 -9.48 11.52 19.80
C ALA A 103 -8.53 11.62 18.59
N SER A 104 -7.60 10.68 18.49
CA SER A 104 -6.66 10.64 17.38
C SER A 104 -7.41 10.43 16.06
N TYR A 105 -6.80 10.83 14.94
CA TYR A 105 -7.42 10.62 13.63
C TYR A 105 -7.73 9.14 13.35
N GLN A 106 -6.91 8.22 13.88
CA GLN A 106 -7.15 6.79 13.71
C GLN A 106 -8.41 6.34 14.48
N GLU A 107 -8.58 6.82 15.72
CA GLU A 107 -9.80 6.56 16.51
C GLU A 107 -11.04 7.18 15.86
N MET A 108 -10.96 8.43 15.40
CA MET A 108 -12.06 9.08 14.67
C MET A 108 -12.43 8.35 13.38
N LYS A 109 -11.42 7.83 12.67
CA LYS A 109 -11.62 7.04 11.47
C LYS A 109 -12.33 5.72 11.78
N ASP A 110 -11.90 5.02 12.82
CA ASP A 110 -12.47 3.73 13.19
C ASP A 110 -13.91 3.92 13.68
N TRP A 111 -14.17 4.90 14.55
CA TRP A 111 -15.53 5.30 14.96
C TRP A 111 -16.42 5.62 13.75
N PHE A 112 -15.94 6.44 12.80
CA PHE A 112 -16.74 6.82 11.63
C PHE A 112 -17.13 5.60 10.77
N LEU A 113 -16.20 4.65 10.58
CA LEU A 113 -16.44 3.46 9.78
C LEU A 113 -17.37 2.47 10.49
N ASP A 114 -17.34 2.44 11.82
CA ASP A 114 -18.27 1.65 12.64
C ASP A 114 -19.68 2.28 12.65
N THR A 115 -19.79 3.61 12.71
CA THR A 115 -21.06 4.35 12.66
C THR A 115 -21.70 4.26 11.27
N PHE A 116 -20.91 4.25 10.20
CA PHE A 116 -21.39 4.20 8.81
C PHE A 116 -20.87 2.98 8.04
N PRO A 117 -21.33 1.75 8.38
CA PRO A 117 -20.86 0.52 7.74
C PRO A 117 -21.15 0.48 6.23
N ALA A 118 -22.15 1.22 5.76
CA ALA A 118 -22.44 1.37 4.33
C ALA A 118 -21.26 1.94 3.53
N VAL A 119 -20.44 2.80 4.15
CA VAL A 119 -19.22 3.35 3.51
C VAL A 119 -18.20 2.21 3.30
N VAL A 120 -18.03 1.34 4.30
CA VAL A 120 -17.14 0.18 4.19
C VAL A 120 -17.59 -0.73 3.05
N GLU A 121 -18.86 -1.12 3.04
CA GLU A 121 -19.42 -2.00 2.01
C GLU A 121 -19.23 -1.44 0.59
N TYR A 122 -19.46 -0.14 0.40
CA TYR A 122 -19.29 0.50 -0.91
C TYR A 122 -17.84 0.39 -1.39
N HIS A 123 -16.88 0.65 -0.50
CA HIS A 123 -15.46 0.56 -0.80
C HIS A 123 -15.03 -0.87 -1.12
N GLU A 124 -15.56 -1.88 -0.42
CA GLU A 124 -15.31 -3.29 -0.71
C GLU A 124 -15.88 -3.72 -2.07
N LYS A 125 -17.14 -3.39 -2.35
CA LYS A 125 -17.81 -3.68 -3.64
C LYS A 125 -17.03 -3.05 -4.80
N ARG A 126 -16.61 -1.80 -4.64
CA ARG A 126 -15.80 -1.08 -5.63
C ARG A 126 -14.42 -1.71 -5.82
N ALA A 127 -13.76 -2.11 -4.74
CA ALA A 127 -12.45 -2.77 -4.81
C ALA A 127 -12.55 -4.11 -5.56
N ALA A 128 -13.57 -4.92 -5.27
CA ALA A 128 -13.82 -6.18 -5.97
C ALA A 128 -14.06 -5.98 -7.47
N ALA A 129 -14.86 -4.96 -7.84
CA ALA A 129 -15.12 -4.63 -9.24
C ALA A 129 -13.85 -4.21 -10.00
N LEU A 130 -12.99 -3.38 -9.36
CA LEU A 130 -11.73 -2.96 -9.94
C LEU A 130 -10.74 -4.12 -10.11
N GLU A 131 -10.65 -5.02 -9.13
CA GLU A 131 -9.80 -6.20 -9.22
C GLU A 131 -10.27 -7.16 -10.32
N LYS A 132 -11.59 -7.36 -10.48
CA LYS A 132 -12.15 -8.13 -11.60
C LYS A 132 -11.77 -7.51 -12.94
N SER A 133 -11.91 -6.19 -13.08
CA SER A 133 -11.52 -5.47 -14.31
C SER A 133 -10.02 -5.62 -14.62
N ARG A 134 -9.16 -5.53 -13.60
CA ARG A 134 -7.70 -5.72 -13.72
C ARG A 134 -7.36 -7.14 -14.19
N LYS A 135 -7.95 -8.18 -13.58
CA LYS A 135 -7.76 -9.58 -13.97
C LYS A 135 -8.19 -9.82 -15.42
N ASN A 136 -9.39 -9.37 -15.79
CA ASN A 136 -9.89 -9.48 -17.16
C ASN A 136 -8.96 -8.81 -18.18
N LYS A 137 -8.41 -7.63 -17.83
CA LYS A 137 -7.45 -6.93 -18.70
C LYS A 137 -6.14 -7.72 -18.83
N GLU A 138 -5.64 -8.29 -17.74
CA GLU A 138 -4.42 -9.09 -17.77
C GLU A 138 -4.61 -10.38 -18.57
N GLU A 139 -5.71 -11.10 -18.38
CA GLU A 139 -6.06 -12.30 -19.18
C GLU A 139 -6.15 -12.00 -20.67
N LYS A 140 -6.78 -10.87 -21.05
CA LYS A 140 -6.80 -10.43 -22.46
C LYS A 140 -5.40 -10.12 -22.99
N ARG A 141 -4.52 -9.54 -22.18
CA ARG A 141 -3.13 -9.24 -22.57
C ARG A 141 -2.31 -10.52 -22.74
N THR A 142 -2.44 -11.47 -21.81
CA THR A 142 -1.72 -12.75 -21.88
C THR A 142 -2.20 -13.60 -23.05
N ALA A 143 -3.52 -13.68 -23.30
CA ALA A 143 -4.08 -14.39 -24.45
C ALA A 143 -3.61 -13.78 -25.78
N ARG A 144 -3.58 -12.45 -25.89
CA ARG A 144 -3.04 -11.77 -27.09
C ARG A 144 -1.56 -12.06 -27.28
N ALA A 145 -0.76 -12.05 -26.21
CA ALA A 145 0.67 -12.36 -26.27
C ALA A 145 0.94 -13.84 -26.64
N GLN A 146 0.11 -14.77 -26.15
CA GLN A 146 0.19 -16.19 -26.51
C GLN A 146 -0.14 -16.40 -27.98
N LYS A 147 -1.27 -15.85 -28.45
CA LYS A 147 -1.66 -15.92 -29.87
C LYS A 147 -0.57 -15.38 -30.80
N GLN A 148 0.01 -14.23 -30.46
CA GLN A 148 1.12 -13.66 -31.24
C GLN A 148 2.34 -14.58 -31.33
N LYS A 149 2.67 -15.29 -30.25
CA LYS A 149 3.78 -16.26 -30.25
C LYS A 149 3.44 -17.50 -31.08
N GLU A 150 2.20 -17.99 -31.02
CA GLU A 150 1.73 -19.13 -31.81
C GLU A 150 1.70 -18.81 -33.31
N ASP A 151 1.20 -17.61 -33.67
CA ASP A 151 1.20 -17.13 -35.06
C ASP A 151 2.64 -17.01 -35.60
N GLN A 152 3.57 -16.45 -34.80
CA GLN A 152 4.99 -16.37 -35.17
C GLN A 152 5.63 -17.75 -35.35
N ARG A 153 5.37 -18.69 -34.43
CA ARG A 153 5.88 -20.07 -34.53
C ARG A 153 5.36 -20.76 -35.79
N THR A 154 4.08 -20.59 -36.09
CA THR A 154 3.43 -21.18 -37.26
C THR A 154 3.99 -20.60 -38.56
N ALA A 155 4.24 -19.29 -38.60
CA ALA A 155 4.87 -18.64 -39.76
C ALA A 155 6.29 -19.16 -40.01
N LEU A 156 7.10 -19.32 -38.96
CA LEU A 156 8.46 -19.88 -39.07
C LEU A 156 8.46 -21.32 -39.60
N LEU A 157 7.53 -22.17 -39.16
CA LEU A 157 7.41 -23.55 -39.62
C LEU A 157 6.98 -23.66 -41.10
N LYS A 158 6.18 -22.71 -41.59
CA LYS A 158 5.76 -22.67 -43.00
C LYS A 158 6.82 -22.12 -43.96
N GLY A 159 7.80 -21.37 -43.47
CA GLY A 159 8.90 -20.82 -44.29
C GLY A 159 10.12 -21.74 -44.43
N VAL A 160 10.08 -22.95 -43.85
CA VAL A 160 11.17 -23.94 -43.84
C VAL A 160 10.85 -25.16 -44.73
N ALA A 161 9.71 -25.16 -45.43
CA ALA A 161 9.33 -26.16 -46.43
C ALA A 161 9.41 -25.56 -47.84
#